data_AF-A0A7D4QV97-F1
#
_entry.id   AF-A0A7D4QV97-F1
#
_cell.length_a   1.000
_cell.length_b   1.000
_cell.length_c   1.000
_cell.angle_alpha   90.00
_cell.angle_beta   90.00
_cell.angle_gamma   90.00
#
_symmetry.space_group_name_H-M   'P 1'
#
loop_
_entity.id
_entity.type
_entity.pdbx_description
1 polymer ?
#
loop_
_entity_poly.entity_id
_entity_poly.type
_entity_poly.pdbx_seq_one_letter_code
_entity_poly.pdbx_strand_id
1 'polypeptide(L)'
;MKYLRLLLLPFSLLYGLVTAIRNWCYDAGVFKSTGFGIPIISVGNLDVGGSGKTPMTEYLIRLLKNQYQLASLSRGYGRQTTGFIKADITSTAAEIGDEPAQFKHKFPDVNVTVCENRVAGAQQLLAGNDVIILDDAYQHRAIKPGFSILLFDYQQLQGLNLMLPAGNRREFFGGRKRADVIVISKCPADISVDERKRLKGIVKPYAHQQLFFTTINYLPLQDKDGKAADVQVDDNTTVFLLTGIAKPQPMLNYIKQWGAQVIHHNYPDHHRFSLKNIAKLAADVETCPSDKKIIITTEKDMQRLGEQELLPLTRQLPFYTLPIGTEFLNNGKQQFDTLINDYVRKHTAHRGLH
;
A
#
# COMPACT_ATOMS: atom_id res chain seq x y z
N MET A 1 15.30 21.25 3.18
CA MET A 1 15.04 20.18 4.18
C MET A 1 15.90 18.91 4.02
N LYS A 2 16.22 18.41 2.81
CA LYS A 2 17.06 17.19 2.65
C LYS A 2 18.41 17.26 3.39
N TYR A 3 19.13 18.38 3.29
CA TYR A 3 20.43 18.55 3.95
C TYR A 3 20.33 18.67 5.49
N LEU A 4 19.22 19.20 6.01
CA LEU A 4 19.01 19.32 7.46
C LEU A 4 18.88 17.94 8.13
N ARG A 5 18.35 16.94 7.40
CA ARG A 5 18.25 15.55 7.90
C ARG A 5 19.61 14.88 8.08
N LEU A 6 20.66 15.36 7.42
CA LEU A 6 22.01 14.82 7.59
C LEU A 6 22.56 15.08 9.01
N LEU A 7 22.08 16.13 9.69
CA LEU A 7 22.41 16.36 11.10
C LEU A 7 21.89 15.22 12.01
N LEU A 8 20.94 14.41 11.53
CA LEU A 8 20.39 13.27 12.26
C LEU A 8 21.11 11.95 11.96
N LEU A 9 22.25 11.99 11.27
CA LEU A 9 23.07 10.80 10.98
C LEU A 9 23.48 10.03 12.25
N PRO A 10 23.89 10.65 13.37
CA PRO A 10 24.22 9.91 14.59
C PRO A 10 23.05 9.05 15.10
N PHE A 11 21.84 9.59 15.09
CA PHE A 11 20.63 8.84 15.45
C PHE A 11 20.32 7.72 14.47
N SER A 12 20.68 7.90 13.20
CA SER A 12 20.48 6.88 12.16
C SER A 12 21.44 5.71 12.31
N LEU A 13 22.66 5.94 12.79
CA LEU A 13 23.60 4.89 13.15
C LEU A 13 23.08 4.07 14.34
N LEU A 14 22.58 4.74 15.39
CA LEU A 14 21.99 4.07 16.55
C LEU A 14 20.76 3.24 16.16
N TYR A 15 19.84 3.82 15.38
CA TYR A 15 18.67 3.12 14.86
C TYR A 15 19.08 1.91 14.00
N GLY A 16 20.06 2.10 13.11
CA GLY A 16 20.67 1.02 12.33
C GLY A 16 21.18 -0.11 13.22
N LEU A 17 21.98 0.21 14.24
CA LEU A 17 22.53 -0.78 15.17
C LEU A 17 21.44 -1.59 15.88
N VAL A 18 20.42 -0.91 16.42
CA VAL A 18 19.29 -1.56 17.10
C VAL A 18 18.55 -2.51 16.14
N THR A 19 18.27 -2.06 14.91
CA THR A 19 17.60 -2.91 13.91
C THR A 19 18.46 -4.08 13.46
N ALA A 20 19.78 -3.91 13.34
CA ALA A 20 20.71 -4.98 13.02
C ALA A 20 20.79 -6.04 14.12
N ILE A 21 20.95 -5.62 15.38
CA ILE A 21 20.95 -6.54 16.53
C ILE A 21 19.63 -7.32 16.59
N ARG A 22 18.49 -6.61 16.47
CA ARG A 22 17.17 -7.26 16.46
C ARG A 22 17.07 -8.31 15.37
N ASN A 23 17.51 -7.99 14.16
CA ASN A 23 17.49 -8.93 13.04
C ASN A 23 18.39 -10.13 13.28
N TRP A 24 19.59 -9.90 13.78
CA TRP A 24 20.51 -10.97 14.14
C TRP A 24 19.90 -11.89 15.21
N CYS A 25 19.21 -11.37 16.24
CA CYS A 25 18.51 -12.21 17.22
C CYS A 25 17.44 -13.12 16.59
N TYR A 26 16.73 -12.66 15.55
CA TYR A 26 15.81 -13.51 14.79
C TYR A 26 16.54 -14.51 13.90
N ASP A 27 17.65 -14.11 13.26
CA ASP A 27 18.46 -14.99 12.40
C ASP A 27 19.14 -16.11 13.20
N ALA A 28 19.59 -15.80 14.43
CA ALA A 28 20.21 -16.72 15.37
C ALA A 28 19.19 -17.58 16.15
N GLY A 29 17.89 -17.36 15.97
CA GLY A 29 16.83 -18.11 16.67
C GLY A 29 16.61 -17.73 18.13
N VAL A 30 17.27 -16.67 18.63
CA VAL A 30 17.05 -16.11 19.97
C VAL A 30 15.63 -15.59 20.11
N PHE A 31 15.12 -14.90 19.08
CA PHE A 31 13.72 -14.49 19.02
C PHE A 31 12.87 -15.50 18.24
N LYS A 32 11.75 -15.89 18.86
CA LYS A 32 10.82 -16.86 18.27
C LYS A 32 10.14 -16.29 17.03
N SER A 33 10.15 -17.08 15.95
CA SER A 33 9.38 -16.85 14.73
C SER A 33 8.38 -17.99 14.56
N THR A 34 7.10 -17.69 14.44
CA THR A 34 6.02 -18.68 14.34
C THR A 34 5.56 -18.80 12.89
N GLY A 35 5.65 -20.01 12.33
CA GLY A 35 5.03 -20.36 11.05
C GLY A 35 3.65 -20.99 11.27
N PHE A 36 2.87 -21.08 10.20
CA PHE A 36 1.52 -21.62 10.22
C PHE A 36 1.32 -22.66 9.12
N GLY A 37 0.34 -23.55 9.30
CA GLY A 37 0.06 -24.65 8.38
C GLY A 37 -0.74 -24.28 7.12
N ILE A 38 -1.05 -23.01 6.91
CA ILE A 38 -1.70 -22.49 5.70
C ILE A 38 -0.76 -21.49 5.00
N PRO A 39 -0.87 -21.32 3.68
CA PRO A 39 -0.06 -20.35 2.95
C PRO A 39 -0.26 -18.93 3.51
N ILE A 40 0.86 -18.32 3.89
CA ILE A 40 0.93 -16.91 4.29
C ILE A 40 1.85 -16.17 3.32
N ILE A 41 1.33 -15.12 2.67
CA ILE A 41 2.06 -14.24 1.76
C ILE A 41 2.27 -12.90 2.44
N SER A 42 3.52 -12.46 2.60
CA SER A 42 3.85 -11.16 3.16
C SER A 42 4.15 -10.15 2.05
N VAL A 43 3.51 -8.98 2.11
CA VAL A 43 3.83 -7.82 1.28
C VAL A 43 4.49 -6.77 2.16
N GLY A 44 5.62 -6.22 1.73
CA GLY A 44 6.22 -5.08 2.43
C GLY A 44 7.37 -4.43 1.69
N ASN A 45 8.06 -3.52 2.36
CA ASN A 45 9.20 -2.79 1.82
C ASN A 45 10.23 -2.46 2.91
N LEU A 46 11.45 -2.06 2.53
CA LEU A 46 12.49 -1.65 3.50
C LEU A 46 12.40 -0.19 3.93
N ASP A 47 11.61 0.64 3.24
CA ASP A 47 11.56 2.09 3.43
C ASP A 47 10.24 2.56 4.07
N VAL A 48 10.22 3.78 4.62
CA VAL A 48 8.96 4.47 4.93
C VAL A 48 8.40 5.17 3.68
N GLY A 49 7.08 5.31 3.65
CA GLY A 49 6.33 5.94 2.56
C GLY A 49 5.69 4.95 1.59
N GLY A 50 5.04 5.49 0.56
CA GLY A 50 4.21 4.74 -0.37
C GLY A 50 5.02 3.97 -1.41
N SER A 51 5.40 2.73 -1.11
CA SER A 51 6.09 1.79 -2.00
C SER A 51 5.18 0.97 -2.91
N GLY A 52 3.86 1.20 -2.87
CA GLY A 52 2.89 0.43 -3.66
C GLY A 52 2.41 -0.86 -2.99
N LYS A 53 2.57 -0.98 -1.66
CA LYS A 53 2.06 -2.13 -0.88
C LYS A 53 0.56 -2.30 -1.05
N THR A 54 -0.23 -1.25 -0.83
CA THR A 54 -1.69 -1.28 -0.95
C THR A 54 -2.13 -1.78 -2.35
N PRO A 55 -1.68 -1.20 -3.48
CA PRO A 55 -2.01 -1.75 -4.81
C PRO A 55 -1.54 -3.20 -5.06
N MET A 56 -0.41 -3.61 -4.48
CA MET A 56 0.07 -5.00 -4.61
C MET A 56 -0.77 -5.98 -3.77
N THR A 57 -1.14 -5.59 -2.55
CA THR A 57 -2.05 -6.36 -1.70
C THR A 57 -3.40 -6.52 -2.39
N GLU A 58 -3.95 -5.46 -2.99
CA GLU A 58 -5.18 -5.56 -3.80
C GLU A 58 -5.01 -6.46 -5.02
N TYR A 59 -3.86 -6.40 -5.70
CA TYR A 59 -3.56 -7.28 -6.83
C TYR A 59 -3.63 -8.76 -6.41
N LEU A 60 -3.00 -9.10 -5.29
CA LEU A 60 -3.02 -10.47 -4.74
C LEU A 60 -4.43 -10.89 -4.29
N ILE A 61 -5.19 -9.99 -3.66
CA ILE A 61 -6.59 -10.26 -3.30
C ILE A 61 -7.39 -10.59 -4.55
N ARG A 62 -7.29 -9.80 -5.63
CA ARG A 62 -8.00 -10.06 -6.90
C ARG A 62 -7.58 -11.38 -7.54
N LEU A 63 -6.29 -11.72 -7.47
CA LEU A 63 -5.75 -12.95 -8.02
C LEU A 63 -6.30 -14.19 -7.31
N LEU A 64 -6.46 -14.14 -5.99
CA LEU A 64 -6.71 -15.33 -5.16
C LEU A 64 -8.15 -15.47 -4.64
N LYS A 65 -8.91 -14.37 -4.46
CA LYS A 65 -10.21 -14.38 -3.77
C LYS A 65 -11.29 -15.28 -4.41
N ASN A 66 -11.19 -15.54 -5.72
CA ASN A 66 -12.19 -16.35 -6.45
C ASN A 66 -11.90 -17.85 -6.34
N GLN A 67 -10.72 -18.25 -5.86
CA GLN A 67 -10.29 -19.65 -5.79
C GLN A 67 -10.11 -20.13 -4.34
N TYR A 68 -9.97 -19.21 -3.39
CA TYR A 68 -9.59 -19.51 -2.01
C TYR A 68 -10.37 -18.65 -1.01
N GLN A 69 -10.67 -19.20 0.16
CA GLN A 69 -11.14 -18.42 1.30
C GLN A 69 -9.98 -17.58 1.84
N LEU A 70 -9.96 -16.30 1.46
CA LEU A 70 -8.85 -15.40 1.68
C LEU A 70 -9.09 -14.47 2.86
N ALA A 71 -8.07 -14.33 3.71
CA ALA A 71 -7.99 -13.28 4.71
C ALA A 71 -6.83 -12.32 4.44
N SER A 72 -7.06 -11.02 4.64
CA SER A 72 -5.98 -10.04 4.76
C SER A 72 -5.78 -9.71 6.24
N LEU A 73 -4.53 -9.66 6.69
CA LEU A 73 -4.18 -9.29 8.06
C LEU A 73 -3.18 -8.12 8.04
N SER A 74 -3.60 -6.97 8.54
CA SER A 74 -2.74 -5.78 8.63
C SER A 74 -2.55 -5.32 10.08
N ARG A 75 -1.77 -4.25 10.27
CA ARG A 75 -1.67 -3.58 11.58
C ARG A 75 -2.92 -2.81 11.95
N GLY A 76 -3.60 -2.26 10.94
CA GLY A 76 -4.46 -1.10 11.06
C GLY A 76 -3.69 0.14 11.54
N TYR A 77 -2.73 0.62 10.74
CA TYR A 77 -1.94 1.80 11.13
C TYR A 77 -2.85 3.03 11.32
N GLY A 78 -2.64 3.79 12.40
CA GLY A 78 -3.42 5.00 12.70
C GLY A 78 -4.81 4.77 13.32
N ARG A 79 -5.22 3.51 13.49
CA ARG A 79 -6.49 3.16 14.14
C ARG A 79 -6.49 3.48 15.63
N GLN A 80 -7.69 3.63 16.19
CA GLN A 80 -7.95 3.93 17.61
C GLN A 80 -8.23 2.68 18.45
N THR A 81 -8.62 1.57 17.81
CA THR A 81 -8.87 0.30 18.48
C THR A 81 -7.57 -0.52 18.65
N THR A 82 -7.62 -1.56 19.48
CA THR A 82 -6.48 -2.48 19.69
C THR A 82 -6.94 -3.93 19.62
N GLY A 83 -6.01 -4.86 19.43
CA GLY A 83 -6.33 -6.28 19.43
C GLY A 83 -6.87 -6.78 18.07
N PHE A 84 -7.37 -8.00 18.04
CA PHE A 84 -7.89 -8.59 16.80
C PHE A 84 -9.28 -8.05 16.49
N ILE A 85 -9.46 -7.52 15.28
CA ILE A 85 -10.77 -7.12 14.76
C ILE A 85 -10.93 -7.65 13.35
N LYS A 86 -12.11 -8.24 13.08
CA LYS A 86 -12.58 -8.56 11.74
C LYS A 86 -13.43 -7.40 11.24
N ALA A 87 -13.02 -6.77 10.15
CA ALA A 87 -13.72 -5.64 9.57
C ALA A 87 -15.07 -6.06 8.99
N ASP A 88 -16.06 -5.21 9.19
CA ASP A 88 -17.36 -5.21 8.50
C ASP A 88 -17.43 -4.05 7.48
N ILE A 89 -18.50 -3.98 6.69
CA ILE A 89 -18.66 -2.93 5.68
C ILE A 89 -18.89 -1.53 6.29
N THR A 90 -19.26 -1.49 7.56
CA THR A 90 -19.49 -0.25 8.33
C THR A 90 -18.24 0.22 9.07
N SER A 91 -17.18 -0.59 9.08
CA SER A 91 -15.95 -0.33 9.83
C SER A 91 -15.22 0.87 9.22
N THR A 92 -14.87 1.81 10.08
CA THR A 92 -14.29 3.10 9.69
C THR A 92 -12.77 3.05 9.64
N ALA A 93 -12.16 3.99 8.91
CA ALA A 93 -10.70 4.17 8.95
C ALA A 93 -10.17 4.45 10.37
N ALA A 94 -10.96 5.11 11.22
CA ALA A 94 -10.61 5.31 12.62
C ALA A 94 -10.55 4.00 13.41
N GLU A 95 -11.39 3.01 13.09
CA GLU A 95 -11.47 1.73 13.81
C GLU A 95 -10.47 0.70 13.31
N ILE A 96 -10.19 0.64 12.01
CA ILE A 96 -9.36 -0.41 11.41
C ILE A 96 -8.17 0.13 10.61
N GLY A 97 -8.04 1.44 10.45
CA GLY A 97 -7.00 2.08 9.63
C GLY A 97 -7.43 2.26 8.17
N ASP A 98 -6.73 3.14 7.46
CA ASP A 98 -7.10 3.57 6.10
C ASP A 98 -7.06 2.40 5.09
N GLU A 99 -5.97 1.61 5.07
CA GLU A 99 -5.80 0.52 4.10
C GLU A 99 -6.80 -0.63 4.31
N PRO A 100 -7.06 -1.12 5.55
CA PRO A 100 -8.08 -2.13 5.78
C PRO A 100 -9.49 -1.67 5.43
N ALA A 101 -9.86 -0.42 5.73
CA ALA A 101 -11.14 0.15 5.33
C ALA A 101 -11.28 0.13 3.79
N GLN A 102 -10.23 0.56 3.08
CA GLN A 102 -10.18 0.52 1.62
C GLN A 102 -10.34 -0.91 1.07
N PHE A 103 -9.64 -1.90 1.64
CA PHE A 103 -9.77 -3.29 1.22
C PHE A 103 -11.19 -3.82 1.45
N LYS A 104 -11.78 -3.54 2.62
CA LYS A 104 -13.10 -4.04 2.96
C LYS A 104 -14.19 -3.43 2.09
N HIS A 105 -14.08 -2.15 1.78
CA HIS A 105 -14.97 -1.46 0.84
C HIS A 105 -14.91 -2.08 -0.56
N LYS A 106 -13.71 -2.32 -1.10
CA LYS A 106 -13.52 -2.90 -2.44
C LYS A 106 -13.85 -4.38 -2.54
N PHE A 107 -13.65 -5.12 -1.45
CA PHE A 107 -13.74 -6.57 -1.41
C PHE A 107 -14.62 -6.98 -0.22
N PRO A 108 -15.94 -6.72 -0.28
CA PRO A 108 -16.85 -6.96 0.84
C PRO A 108 -16.87 -8.43 1.27
N ASP A 109 -16.62 -9.36 0.36
CA ASP A 109 -16.62 -10.80 0.63
C ASP A 109 -15.31 -11.34 1.23
N VAL A 110 -14.24 -10.52 1.25
CA VAL A 110 -12.93 -10.92 1.77
C VAL A 110 -12.87 -10.69 3.29
N ASN A 111 -12.23 -11.63 3.99
CA ASN A 111 -11.99 -11.51 5.43
C ASN A 111 -10.86 -10.49 5.70
N VAL A 112 -11.22 -9.22 5.80
CA VAL A 112 -10.28 -8.15 6.15
C VAL A 112 -10.16 -8.05 7.67
N THR A 113 -8.93 -8.15 8.19
CA THR A 113 -8.66 -8.18 9.63
C THR A 113 -7.44 -7.35 10.00
N VAL A 114 -7.42 -6.93 11.27
CA VAL A 114 -6.38 -6.09 11.84
C VAL A 114 -5.97 -6.59 13.22
N CYS A 115 -4.67 -6.64 13.49
CA CYS A 115 -4.13 -7.02 14.80
C CYS A 115 -2.67 -6.64 14.91
N GLU A 116 -2.24 -5.90 15.95
CA GLU A 116 -0.83 -5.50 16.15
C GLU A 116 0.12 -6.70 16.28
N ASN A 117 -0.36 -7.76 16.92
CA ASN A 117 0.35 -9.02 17.03
C ASN A 117 -0.07 -9.94 15.86
N ARG A 118 0.74 -9.99 14.81
CA ARG A 118 0.43 -10.80 13.61
C ARG A 118 0.40 -12.29 13.86
N VAL A 119 1.13 -12.79 14.85
CA VAL A 119 1.06 -14.21 15.24
C VAL A 119 -0.30 -14.50 15.86
N ALA A 120 -0.74 -13.67 16.82
CA ALA A 120 -2.06 -13.83 17.43
C ALA A 120 -3.20 -13.65 16.40
N GLY A 121 -3.09 -12.65 15.52
CA GLY A 121 -4.07 -12.43 14.45
C GLY A 121 -4.13 -13.58 13.46
N ALA A 122 -2.99 -14.12 13.01
CA ALA A 122 -2.96 -15.28 12.12
C ALA A 122 -3.54 -16.54 12.77
N GLN A 123 -3.32 -16.72 14.08
CA GLN A 123 -3.91 -17.84 14.84
C GLN A 123 -5.46 -17.81 14.79
N GLN A 124 -6.06 -16.63 14.88
CA GLN A 124 -7.53 -16.45 14.80
C GLN A 124 -8.09 -16.75 13.39
N LEU A 125 -7.24 -16.73 12.36
CA LEU A 125 -7.63 -16.90 10.97
C LEU A 125 -7.44 -18.33 10.44
N LEU A 126 -6.84 -19.23 11.22
CA LEU A 126 -6.55 -20.60 10.78
C LEU A 126 -7.82 -21.40 10.47
N ALA A 127 -8.90 -21.15 11.21
CA ALA A 127 -10.20 -21.73 10.95
C ALA A 127 -10.92 -20.91 9.86
N GLY A 128 -11.34 -21.58 8.79
CA GLY A 128 -12.17 -20.97 7.74
C GLY A 128 -11.44 -20.12 6.69
N ASN A 129 -10.10 -20.12 6.68
CA ASN A 129 -9.32 -19.52 5.58
C ASN A 129 -8.30 -20.50 5.02
N ASP A 130 -8.09 -20.39 3.71
CA ASP A 130 -7.11 -21.17 2.94
C ASP A 130 -5.80 -20.42 2.79
N VAL A 131 -5.82 -19.08 2.77
CA VAL A 131 -4.65 -18.23 2.54
C VAL A 131 -4.75 -16.92 3.33
N ILE A 132 -3.62 -16.47 3.87
CA ILE A 132 -3.50 -15.16 4.54
C ILE A 132 -2.54 -14.26 3.77
N ILE A 133 -2.96 -13.03 3.46
CA ILE A 133 -2.08 -11.97 2.96
C ILE A 133 -1.77 -11.02 4.12
N LEU A 134 -0.48 -10.86 4.45
CA LEU A 134 -0.01 -9.90 5.42
C LEU A 134 0.34 -8.58 4.73
N ASP A 135 -0.36 -7.52 5.09
CA ASP A 135 -0.06 -6.17 4.60
C ASP A 135 0.95 -5.46 5.52
N ASP A 136 2.01 -4.94 4.92
CA ASP A 136 3.16 -4.29 5.55
C ASP A 136 3.81 -5.07 6.72
N ALA A 137 4.05 -6.36 6.52
CA ALA A 137 4.56 -7.24 7.57
C ALA A 137 6.04 -7.67 7.41
N TYR A 138 6.79 -7.08 6.47
CA TYR A 138 8.16 -7.51 6.18
C TYR A 138 9.13 -7.38 7.38
N GLN A 139 8.90 -6.39 8.25
CA GLN A 139 9.66 -6.21 9.51
C GLN A 139 9.08 -7.00 10.68
N HIS A 140 7.88 -7.59 10.56
CA HIS A 140 7.23 -8.36 11.62
C HIS A 140 7.78 -9.79 11.64
N ARG A 141 9.03 -9.92 12.06
CA ARG A 141 9.76 -11.20 12.01
C ARG A 141 9.23 -12.27 12.98
N ALA A 142 8.37 -11.90 13.93
CA ALA A 142 7.72 -12.87 14.82
C ALA A 142 6.75 -13.80 14.08
N ILE A 143 6.18 -13.35 12.95
CA ILE A 143 5.44 -14.23 12.03
C ILE A 143 6.37 -14.62 10.88
N LYS A 144 6.43 -15.92 10.59
CA LYS A 144 7.21 -16.46 9.46
C LYS A 144 6.26 -16.68 8.27
N PRO A 145 6.20 -15.75 7.30
CA PRO A 145 5.49 -16.01 6.06
C PRO A 145 6.18 -17.16 5.30
N GLY A 146 5.40 -17.94 4.55
CA GLY A 146 5.98 -18.94 3.64
C GLY A 146 6.38 -18.35 2.28
N PHE A 147 5.88 -17.15 1.94
CA PHE A 147 6.28 -16.40 0.75
C PHE A 147 6.32 -14.90 1.03
N SER A 148 7.40 -14.22 0.65
CA SER A 148 7.63 -12.80 0.94
C SER A 148 7.90 -12.00 -0.32
N ILE A 149 7.10 -10.95 -0.54
CA ILE A 149 7.19 -10.01 -1.65
C ILE A 149 7.71 -8.68 -1.11
N LEU A 150 8.87 -8.26 -1.62
CA LEU A 150 9.52 -7.02 -1.22
C LEU A 150 9.43 -5.97 -2.33
N LEU A 151 8.85 -4.83 -2.00
CA LEU A 151 8.66 -3.72 -2.92
C LEU A 151 9.74 -2.66 -2.74
N PHE A 152 10.26 -2.15 -3.86
CA PHE A 152 11.07 -0.95 -3.92
C PHE A 152 10.40 0.07 -4.84
N ASP A 153 10.19 1.29 -4.35
CA ASP A 153 9.71 2.39 -5.20
C ASP A 153 10.82 2.85 -6.14
N TYR A 154 10.52 2.94 -7.44
CA TYR A 154 11.46 3.29 -8.50
C TYR A 154 12.25 4.59 -8.21
N GLN A 155 11.59 5.62 -7.69
CA GLN A 155 12.25 6.90 -7.38
C GLN A 155 13.10 6.82 -6.11
N GLN A 156 12.61 6.14 -5.06
CA GLN A 156 13.34 5.98 -3.80
C GLN A 156 14.60 5.14 -3.96
N LEU A 157 14.55 4.09 -4.79
CA LEU A 157 15.68 3.19 -5.01
C LEU A 157 16.90 3.92 -5.60
N GLN A 158 16.67 5.03 -6.30
CA GLN A 158 17.68 5.90 -6.87
C GLN A 158 18.18 6.99 -5.90
N GLY A 159 17.53 7.14 -4.74
CA GLY A 159 17.84 8.17 -3.75
C GLY A 159 18.91 7.75 -2.73
N LEU A 160 19.14 8.64 -1.75
CA LEU A 160 20.04 8.37 -0.63
C LEU A 160 19.48 7.27 0.27
N ASN A 161 20.27 6.22 0.44
CA ASN A 161 19.91 4.98 1.13
C ASN A 161 20.31 5.01 2.61
N LEU A 162 19.92 6.07 3.32
CA LEU A 162 20.19 6.23 4.75
C LEU A 162 19.08 5.62 5.61
N MET A 163 19.47 5.10 6.77
CA MET A 163 18.55 4.66 7.82
C MET A 163 17.74 5.85 8.36
N LEU A 164 16.55 5.57 8.90
CA LEU A 164 15.81 6.55 9.69
C LEU A 164 16.64 7.04 10.88
N PRO A 165 16.53 8.32 11.30
CA PRO A 165 15.69 9.36 10.71
C PRO A 165 16.35 10.21 9.60
N ALA A 166 17.65 10.04 9.31
CA ALA A 166 18.34 10.84 8.28
C ALA A 166 17.86 10.49 6.85
N GLY A 167 17.50 9.23 6.62
CA GLY A 167 16.86 8.75 5.39
C GLY A 167 15.49 8.12 5.67
N ASN A 168 15.10 7.19 4.79
CA ASN A 168 13.78 6.54 4.86
C ASN A 168 13.86 5.04 5.19
N ARG A 169 15.04 4.45 5.30
CA ARG A 169 15.17 3.01 5.51
C ARG A 169 14.79 2.62 6.94
N ARG A 170 13.83 1.72 7.06
CA ARG A 170 13.43 1.03 8.29
C ARG A 170 14.41 -0.08 8.66
N GLU A 171 15.16 -0.57 7.67
CA GLU A 171 16.09 -1.68 7.81
C GLU A 171 17.22 -1.59 6.77
N PHE A 172 18.38 -2.13 7.11
CA PHE A 172 19.50 -2.25 6.16
C PHE A 172 19.13 -3.03 4.90
N PHE A 173 19.81 -2.72 3.79
CA PHE A 173 19.52 -3.32 2.49
C PHE A 173 19.64 -4.85 2.48
N GLY A 174 20.54 -5.40 3.30
CA GLY A 174 20.72 -6.84 3.43
C GLY A 174 19.46 -7.59 3.87
N GLY A 175 18.51 -6.91 4.52
CA GLY A 175 17.22 -7.46 4.88
C GLY A 175 16.44 -8.03 3.69
N ARG A 176 16.71 -7.52 2.48
CA ARG A 176 16.13 -8.02 1.23
C ARG A 176 16.36 -9.50 0.98
N LYS A 177 17.40 -10.11 1.57
CA LYS A 177 17.72 -11.55 1.43
C LYS A 177 16.54 -12.45 1.78
N ARG A 178 15.64 -12.00 2.67
CA ARG A 178 14.47 -12.76 3.12
C ARG A 178 13.31 -12.76 2.14
N ALA A 179 13.35 -11.96 1.07
CA ALA A 179 12.30 -11.95 0.07
C ALA A 179 12.46 -13.16 -0.86
N ASP A 180 11.34 -13.68 -1.35
CA ASP A 180 11.28 -14.65 -2.45
C ASP A 180 11.12 -13.92 -3.79
N VAL A 181 10.38 -12.80 -3.76
CA VAL A 181 10.17 -11.94 -4.93
C VAL A 181 10.51 -10.49 -4.57
N ILE A 182 11.20 -9.83 -5.49
CA ILE A 182 11.42 -8.39 -5.46
C ILE A 182 10.61 -7.74 -6.58
N VAL A 183 9.88 -6.69 -6.25
CA VAL A 183 9.13 -5.88 -7.22
C VAL A 183 9.62 -4.44 -7.15
N ILE A 184 10.13 -3.91 -8.26
CA ILE A 184 10.38 -2.48 -8.38
C ILE A 184 9.10 -1.84 -8.90
N SER A 185 8.42 -1.11 -8.02
CA SER A 185 7.11 -0.53 -8.27
C SER A 185 7.20 0.90 -8.77
N LYS A 186 6.11 1.35 -9.40
CA LYS A 186 5.95 2.74 -9.89
C LYS A 186 7.05 3.15 -10.89
N CYS A 187 7.52 2.19 -11.67
CA CYS A 187 8.37 2.47 -12.82
C CYS A 187 7.60 3.31 -13.84
N PRO A 188 8.28 4.14 -14.65
CA PRO A 188 7.70 4.64 -15.90
C PRO A 188 7.21 3.47 -16.76
N ALA A 189 6.06 3.64 -17.42
CA ALA A 189 5.48 2.59 -18.26
C ALA A 189 6.41 2.20 -19.43
N ASP A 190 7.20 3.16 -19.90
CA ASP A 190 8.17 3.07 -20.99
C ASP A 190 9.62 2.86 -20.52
N ILE A 191 9.82 2.37 -19.28
CA ILE A 191 11.17 2.16 -18.71
C ILE A 191 12.08 1.33 -19.64
N SER A 192 13.25 1.86 -19.97
CA SER A 192 14.17 1.23 -20.93
C SER A 192 14.80 -0.07 -20.39
N VAL A 193 15.31 -0.90 -21.31
CA VAL A 193 16.04 -2.13 -20.97
C VAL A 193 17.27 -1.82 -20.12
N ASP A 194 18.01 -0.75 -20.47
CA ASP A 194 19.22 -0.35 -19.76
C ASP A 194 18.94 0.14 -18.34
N GLU A 195 17.86 0.91 -18.15
CA GLU A 195 17.46 1.35 -16.80
C GLU A 195 17.05 0.15 -15.94
N ARG A 196 16.32 -0.83 -16.50
CA ARG A 196 16.02 -2.08 -15.79
C ARG A 196 17.27 -2.87 -15.43
N LYS A 197 18.27 -2.92 -16.32
CA LYS A 197 19.57 -3.57 -16.06
C LYS A 197 20.32 -2.85 -14.94
N ARG A 198 20.33 -1.52 -14.95
CA ARG A 198 20.90 -0.69 -13.88
C ARG A 198 20.22 -0.96 -12.54
N LEU A 199 18.88 -0.94 -12.49
CA LEU A 199 18.13 -1.21 -11.27
C LEU A 199 18.35 -2.64 -10.74
N LYS A 200 18.44 -3.64 -11.63
CA LYS A 200 18.85 -5.00 -11.26
C LYS A 200 20.25 -5.00 -10.63
N GLY A 201 21.18 -4.19 -11.15
CA GLY A 201 22.52 -3.99 -10.60
C GLY A 201 22.53 -3.28 -9.23
N ILE A 202 21.54 -2.44 -8.93
CA ILE A 202 21.36 -1.83 -7.60
C ILE A 202 20.79 -2.85 -6.61
N VAL A 203 19.73 -3.56 -7.00
CA VAL A 203 19.04 -4.54 -6.15
C VAL A 203 19.89 -5.77 -5.87
N LYS A 204 20.62 -6.26 -6.88
CA LYS A 204 21.43 -7.48 -6.83
C LYS A 204 20.64 -8.67 -6.23
N PRO A 205 19.51 -9.07 -6.86
CA PRO A 205 18.69 -10.16 -6.37
C PRO A 205 19.53 -11.44 -6.19
N TYR A 206 19.26 -12.18 -5.13
CA TYR A 206 19.89 -13.48 -4.88
C TYR A 206 19.36 -14.53 -5.87
N ALA A 207 20.04 -15.68 -5.99
CA ALA A 207 19.69 -16.72 -6.96
C ALA A 207 18.24 -17.25 -6.81
N HIS A 208 17.72 -17.28 -5.58
CA HIS A 208 16.34 -17.70 -5.29
C HIS A 208 15.30 -16.60 -5.56
N GLN A 209 15.73 -15.36 -5.83
CA GLN A 209 14.85 -14.20 -5.94
C GLN A 209 14.51 -13.88 -7.38
N GLN A 210 13.22 -13.74 -7.64
CA GLN A 210 12.74 -13.22 -8.91
C GLN A 210 12.51 -11.71 -8.84
N LEU A 211 12.81 -11.01 -9.93
CA LEU A 211 12.71 -9.56 -10.03
C LEU A 211 11.65 -9.18 -11.05
N PHE A 212 10.66 -8.41 -10.61
CA PHE A 212 9.61 -7.84 -11.46
C PHE A 212 9.64 -6.32 -11.43
N PHE A 213 9.07 -5.73 -12.48
CA PHE A 213 8.90 -4.29 -12.61
C PHE A 213 7.42 -4.01 -12.82
N THR A 214 6.88 -3.02 -12.09
CA THR A 214 5.49 -2.62 -12.23
C THR A 214 5.36 -1.11 -12.39
N THR A 215 4.34 -0.69 -13.14
CA THR A 215 3.90 0.71 -13.26
C THR A 215 2.59 0.93 -12.50
N ILE A 216 2.25 2.19 -12.26
CA ILE A 216 0.93 2.58 -11.76
C ILE A 216 -0.05 2.47 -12.92
N ASN A 217 -1.13 1.71 -12.72
CA ASN A 217 -2.28 1.72 -13.61
C ASN A 217 -3.38 2.57 -12.99
N TYR A 218 -3.68 3.74 -13.57
CA TYR A 218 -4.79 4.57 -13.10
C TYR A 218 -6.10 4.02 -13.66
N LEU A 219 -7.04 3.68 -12.78
CA LEU A 219 -8.34 3.15 -13.18
C LEU A 219 -9.31 4.31 -13.46
N PRO A 220 -10.46 4.06 -14.12
CA PRO A 220 -11.51 5.06 -14.26
C PRO A 220 -11.88 5.68 -12.92
N LEU A 221 -12.25 6.97 -12.95
CA LEU A 221 -12.77 7.65 -11.77
C LEU A 221 -13.93 6.86 -11.17
N GLN A 222 -14.03 6.87 -9.85
CA GLN A 222 -15.15 6.25 -9.16
C GLN A 222 -15.92 7.30 -8.36
N ASP A 223 -17.23 7.12 -8.28
CA ASP A 223 -18.08 7.88 -7.37
C ASP A 223 -17.81 7.49 -5.90
N LYS A 224 -18.61 8.06 -5.00
CA LYS A 224 -18.49 7.83 -3.55
C LYS A 224 -18.84 6.40 -3.13
N ASP A 225 -19.61 5.69 -3.96
CA ASP A 225 -19.99 4.29 -3.73
C ASP A 225 -18.96 3.33 -4.35
N GLY A 226 -17.88 3.84 -4.95
CA GLY A 226 -16.83 3.05 -5.59
C GLY A 226 -17.22 2.50 -6.97
N LYS A 227 -18.29 3.02 -7.59
CA LYS A 227 -18.69 2.63 -8.95
C LYS A 227 -17.96 3.50 -9.96
N ALA A 228 -17.60 2.91 -11.10
CA ALA A 228 -16.99 3.66 -12.20
C ALA A 228 -17.92 4.80 -12.62
N ALA A 229 -17.38 6.02 -12.63
CA ALA A 229 -18.07 7.24 -13.00
C ALA A 229 -17.58 7.67 -14.38
N ASP A 230 -18.50 7.83 -15.32
CA ASP A 230 -18.20 8.39 -16.65
C ASP A 230 -18.18 9.92 -16.56
N VAL A 231 -17.10 10.45 -15.98
CA VAL A 231 -16.86 11.88 -15.86
C VAL A 231 -15.84 12.28 -16.91
N GLN A 232 -16.29 13.06 -17.88
CA GLN A 232 -15.41 13.68 -18.88
C GLN A 232 -14.69 14.87 -18.23
N VAL A 233 -13.36 14.79 -18.19
CA VAL A 233 -12.50 15.87 -17.69
C VAL A 233 -11.75 16.46 -18.87
N ASP A 234 -11.99 17.75 -19.12
CA ASP A 234 -11.47 18.52 -20.24
C ASP A 234 -10.80 19.82 -19.76
N ASP A 235 -10.36 20.65 -20.71
CA ASP A 235 -9.74 21.95 -20.47
C ASP A 235 -10.66 23.00 -19.84
N ASN A 236 -11.97 22.81 -19.93
CA ASN A 236 -12.97 23.66 -19.26
C ASN A 236 -13.27 23.20 -17.82
N THR A 237 -12.70 22.07 -17.40
CA THR A 237 -12.91 21.50 -16.07
C THR A 237 -11.86 22.00 -15.08
N THR A 238 -12.32 22.49 -13.93
CA THR A 238 -11.47 22.73 -12.76
C THR A 238 -11.54 21.54 -11.81
N VAL A 239 -10.39 20.88 -11.62
CA VAL A 239 -10.21 19.79 -10.69
C VAL A 239 -9.66 20.31 -9.37
N PHE A 240 -10.43 20.13 -8.30
CA PHE A 240 -9.95 20.28 -6.93
C PHE A 240 -9.35 18.97 -6.48
N LEU A 241 -8.02 18.85 -6.56
CA LEU A 241 -7.31 17.68 -6.10
C LEU A 241 -7.11 17.78 -4.59
N LEU A 242 -7.68 16.88 -3.81
CA LEU A 242 -7.43 16.76 -2.38
C LEU A 242 -6.58 15.52 -2.11
N THR A 243 -5.46 15.70 -1.42
CA THR A 243 -4.58 14.57 -1.07
C THR A 243 -4.03 14.71 0.34
N GLY A 244 -4.07 13.62 1.10
CA GLY A 244 -3.40 13.46 2.39
C GLY A 244 -2.45 12.27 2.35
N ILE A 245 -1.59 12.22 1.32
CA ILE A 245 -0.65 11.12 1.05
C ILE A 245 0.80 11.62 0.92
N ALA A 246 1.77 10.76 1.24
CA ALA A 246 3.20 11.11 1.24
C ALA A 246 3.77 11.62 -0.09
N LYS A 247 3.23 11.18 -1.24
CA LYS A 247 3.75 11.51 -2.58
C LYS A 247 2.61 11.75 -3.58
N PRO A 248 1.99 12.94 -3.60
CA PRO A 248 0.88 13.25 -4.50
C PRO A 248 1.31 13.59 -5.94
N GLN A 249 2.59 13.90 -6.17
CA GLN A 249 3.08 14.41 -7.45
C GLN A 249 2.75 13.53 -8.67
N PRO A 250 2.85 12.17 -8.63
CA PRO A 250 2.49 11.34 -9.77
C PRO A 250 1.03 11.50 -10.17
N MET A 251 0.11 11.55 -9.20
CA MET A 251 -1.31 11.77 -9.44
C MET A 251 -1.60 13.17 -9.96
N LEU A 252 -0.97 14.19 -9.37
CA LEU A 252 -1.07 15.57 -9.87
C LEU A 252 -0.62 15.69 -11.33
N ASN A 253 0.52 15.07 -11.68
CA ASN A 253 1.02 15.07 -13.06
C ASN A 253 0.09 14.33 -14.02
N TYR A 254 -0.46 13.20 -13.59
CA TYR A 254 -1.40 12.42 -14.39
C TYR A 254 -2.69 13.20 -14.69
N ILE A 255 -3.30 13.82 -13.68
CA ILE A 255 -4.52 14.63 -13.85
C ILE A 255 -4.26 15.85 -14.75
N LYS A 256 -3.09 16.49 -14.63
CA LYS A 256 -2.71 17.62 -15.51
C LYS A 256 -2.64 17.24 -16.99
N GLN A 257 -2.40 15.97 -17.32
CA GLN A 257 -2.38 15.51 -18.70
C GLN A 257 -3.78 15.49 -19.33
N TRP A 258 -4.85 15.56 -18.53
CA TRP A 258 -6.23 15.65 -19.02
C TRP A 258 -6.61 17.04 -19.55
N GLY A 259 -5.70 18.03 -19.47
CA GLY A 259 -5.95 19.40 -19.91
C GLY A 259 -6.65 20.28 -18.87
N ALA A 260 -7.17 19.71 -17.78
CA ALA A 260 -7.88 20.43 -16.73
C ALA A 260 -7.00 21.38 -15.90
N GLN A 261 -7.59 22.46 -15.42
CA GLN A 261 -6.99 23.29 -14.38
C GLN A 261 -7.02 22.54 -13.04
N VAL A 262 -5.88 22.38 -12.38
CA VAL A 262 -5.80 21.66 -11.09
C VAL A 262 -5.49 22.60 -9.94
N ILE A 263 -6.41 22.68 -8.97
CA ILE A 263 -6.21 23.36 -7.68
C ILE A 263 -5.93 22.29 -6.63
N HIS A 264 -4.71 22.28 -6.07
CA HIS A 264 -4.25 21.20 -5.20
C HIS A 264 -4.35 21.56 -3.71
N HIS A 265 -5.28 20.91 -3.02
CA HIS A 265 -5.41 20.88 -1.56
C HIS A 265 -4.50 19.79 -0.99
N ASN A 266 -3.23 20.15 -0.81
CA ASN A 266 -2.18 19.25 -0.36
C ASN A 266 -2.07 19.21 1.18
N TYR A 267 -2.25 18.03 1.77
CA TYR A 267 -2.10 17.77 3.20
C TYR A 267 -1.02 16.70 3.47
N PRO A 268 -0.46 16.65 4.69
CA PRO A 268 0.49 15.61 5.08
C PRO A 268 -0.06 14.18 4.95
N ASP A 269 0.83 13.20 4.88
CA ASP A 269 0.46 11.78 4.87
C ASP A 269 -0.36 11.42 6.12
N HIS A 270 -1.44 10.65 5.94
CA HIS A 270 -2.39 10.29 7.00
C HIS A 270 -3.08 11.48 7.69
N HIS A 271 -3.16 12.64 7.03
CA HIS A 271 -3.90 13.80 7.56
C HIS A 271 -5.36 13.44 7.90
N ARG A 272 -5.78 13.70 9.14
CA ARG A 272 -7.19 13.59 9.54
C ARG A 272 -7.92 14.86 9.09
N PHE A 273 -8.82 14.72 8.13
CA PHE A 273 -9.58 15.86 7.61
C PHE A 273 -10.53 16.38 8.69
N SER A 274 -10.56 17.70 8.88
CA SER A 274 -11.49 18.37 9.78
C SER A 274 -12.63 19.03 9.00
N LEU A 275 -13.73 19.36 9.68
CA LEU A 275 -14.81 20.18 9.12
C LEU A 275 -14.28 21.48 8.50
N LYS A 276 -13.29 22.13 9.12
CA LYS A 276 -12.64 23.32 8.58
C LYS A 276 -11.93 23.05 7.25
N ASN A 277 -11.32 21.88 7.07
CA ASN A 277 -10.68 21.52 5.81
C ASN A 277 -11.73 21.38 4.69
N ILE A 278 -12.82 20.68 4.98
CA ILE A 278 -13.87 20.42 3.99
C ILE A 278 -14.68 21.68 3.69
N ALA A 279 -14.98 22.50 4.70
CA ALA A 279 -15.64 23.80 4.50
C ALA A 279 -14.80 24.75 3.65
N LYS A 280 -13.47 24.78 3.86
CA LYS A 280 -12.57 25.56 3.00
C LYS A 280 -12.62 25.05 1.55
N LEU A 281 -12.52 23.74 1.35
CA LEU A 281 -12.61 23.14 0.02
C LEU A 281 -13.95 23.47 -0.65
N ALA A 282 -15.07 23.38 0.09
CA ALA A 282 -16.39 23.74 -0.42
C ALA A 282 -16.44 25.20 -0.87
N ALA A 283 -15.92 26.13 -0.07
CA ALA A 283 -15.86 27.55 -0.43
C ALA A 283 -14.97 27.81 -1.66
N ASP A 284 -13.82 27.14 -1.76
CA ASP A 284 -12.92 27.24 -2.92
C ASP A 284 -13.60 26.69 -4.20
N VAL A 285 -14.41 25.63 -4.07
CA VAL A 285 -15.25 25.09 -5.17
C VAL A 285 -16.35 26.08 -5.55
N GLU A 286 -17.08 26.63 -4.57
CA GLU A 286 -18.18 27.55 -4.81
C GLU A 286 -17.71 28.83 -5.52
N THR A 287 -16.63 29.45 -5.04
CA THR A 287 -16.08 30.71 -5.56
C THR A 287 -15.33 30.57 -6.89
N CYS A 288 -15.04 29.35 -7.34
CA CYS A 288 -14.37 29.14 -8.61
C CYS A 288 -15.26 29.55 -9.79
N PRO A 289 -14.75 30.30 -10.78
CA PRO A 289 -15.56 30.78 -11.90
C PRO A 289 -15.85 29.73 -12.99
N SER A 290 -15.20 28.56 -12.95
CA SER A 290 -15.40 27.50 -13.95
C SER A 290 -16.79 26.86 -13.83
N ASP A 291 -17.45 26.60 -14.96
CA ASP A 291 -18.76 25.93 -14.97
C ASP A 291 -18.68 24.45 -14.60
N LYS A 292 -17.56 23.77 -14.91
CA LYS A 292 -17.35 22.34 -14.64
C LYS A 292 -16.35 22.17 -13.50
N LYS A 293 -16.84 21.78 -12.32
CA LYS A 293 -16.04 21.62 -11.11
C LYS A 293 -16.17 20.23 -10.55
N ILE A 294 -15.06 19.55 -10.31
CA ILE A 294 -15.04 18.25 -9.66
C ILE A 294 -13.97 18.19 -8.58
N ILE A 295 -14.19 17.34 -7.59
CA ILE A 295 -13.21 17.08 -6.54
C ILE A 295 -12.66 15.68 -6.74
N ILE A 296 -11.35 15.55 -6.91
CA ILE A 296 -10.68 14.25 -7.04
C ILE A 296 -9.83 14.00 -5.81
N THR A 297 -9.90 12.79 -5.27
CA THR A 297 -9.08 12.36 -4.12
C THR A 297 -8.56 10.94 -4.30
N THR A 298 -7.69 10.49 -3.40
CA THR A 298 -7.24 9.09 -3.36
C THR A 298 -8.26 8.21 -2.65
N GLU A 299 -8.24 6.91 -2.92
CA GLU A 299 -9.12 5.94 -2.24
C GLU A 299 -8.86 5.90 -0.73
N LYS A 300 -7.59 6.06 -0.35
CA LYS A 300 -7.14 6.12 1.04
C LYS A 300 -7.65 7.37 1.76
N ASP A 301 -7.63 8.51 1.08
CA ASP A 301 -8.19 9.76 1.60
C ASP A 301 -9.72 9.67 1.69
N MET A 302 -10.38 9.01 0.73
CA MET A 302 -11.84 8.81 0.75
C MET A 302 -12.32 8.05 1.99
N GLN A 303 -11.55 7.06 2.48
CA GLN A 303 -11.91 6.36 3.72
C GLN A 303 -12.00 7.28 4.93
N ARG A 304 -11.16 8.33 4.99
CA ARG A 304 -11.19 9.35 6.05
C ARG A 304 -12.28 10.40 5.82
N LEU A 305 -12.60 10.70 4.56
CA LEU A 305 -13.69 11.62 4.19
C LEU A 305 -15.09 11.01 4.44
N GLY A 306 -15.17 9.69 4.56
CA GLY A 306 -16.37 8.93 4.90
C GLY A 306 -16.71 8.89 6.40
N GLU A 307 -15.90 9.50 7.27
CA GLU A 307 -16.19 9.56 8.71
C GLU A 307 -17.48 10.35 9.00
N GLN A 308 -18.26 9.90 9.99
CA GLN A 308 -19.62 10.39 10.26
C GLN A 308 -19.73 11.92 10.41
N GLU A 309 -18.72 12.54 11.04
CA GLU A 309 -18.66 13.99 11.23
C GLU A 309 -18.60 14.76 9.90
N LEU A 310 -17.94 14.20 8.87
CA LEU A 310 -17.70 14.87 7.59
C LEU A 310 -18.80 14.59 6.55
N LEU A 311 -19.54 13.48 6.70
CA LEU A 311 -20.58 13.06 5.76
C LEU A 311 -21.60 14.15 5.38
N PRO A 312 -22.09 15.02 6.29
CA PRO A 312 -23.02 16.08 5.92
C PRO A 312 -22.49 17.02 4.83
N LEU A 313 -21.19 17.34 4.86
CA LEU A 313 -20.54 18.20 3.87
C LEU A 313 -20.07 17.40 2.65
N THR A 314 -19.41 16.25 2.87
CA THR A 314 -18.82 15.48 1.76
C THR A 314 -19.89 14.87 0.86
N ARG A 315 -21.11 14.58 1.37
CA ARG A 315 -22.24 14.12 0.54
C ARG A 315 -22.74 15.18 -0.45
N GLN A 316 -22.63 16.46 -0.13
CA GLN A 316 -23.12 17.55 -0.99
C GLN A 316 -22.13 17.94 -2.10
N LEU A 317 -20.86 17.54 -1.97
CA LEU A 317 -19.79 17.90 -2.89
C LEU A 317 -19.54 16.84 -3.97
N PRO A 318 -19.12 17.19 -5.20
CA PRO A 318 -18.88 16.25 -6.30
C PRO A 318 -17.53 15.53 -6.15
N PHE A 319 -17.40 14.69 -5.13
CA PHE A 319 -16.20 13.88 -4.91
C PHE A 319 -16.16 12.65 -5.82
N TYR A 320 -14.99 12.45 -6.40
CA TYR A 320 -14.57 11.25 -7.11
C TYR A 320 -13.26 10.75 -6.53
N THR A 321 -13.08 9.43 -6.54
CA THR A 321 -11.78 8.83 -6.28
C THR A 321 -11.09 8.51 -7.60
N LEU A 322 -9.77 8.65 -7.63
CA LEU A 322 -8.93 8.11 -8.71
C LEU A 322 -8.19 6.87 -8.19
N PRO A 323 -8.72 5.67 -8.44
CA PRO A 323 -8.09 4.43 -7.99
C PRO A 323 -6.79 4.16 -8.71
N ILE A 324 -5.90 3.45 -8.04
CA ILE A 324 -4.67 2.94 -8.64
C ILE A 324 -4.57 1.43 -8.52
N GLY A 325 -4.13 0.80 -9.60
CA GLY A 325 -3.76 -0.60 -9.67
C GLY A 325 -2.27 -0.78 -9.94
N THR A 326 -1.85 -2.04 -9.91
CA THR A 326 -0.51 -2.47 -10.31
C THR A 326 -0.59 -3.11 -11.68
N GLU A 327 0.25 -2.66 -12.61
CA GLU A 327 0.45 -3.30 -13.91
C GLU A 327 1.89 -3.79 -14.04
N PHE A 328 2.06 -5.06 -14.41
CA PHE A 328 3.37 -5.67 -14.61
C PHE A 328 3.92 -5.36 -16.00
N LEU A 329 5.18 -4.94 -16.03
CA LEU A 329 5.89 -4.64 -17.26
C LEU A 329 6.58 -5.90 -17.83
N ASN A 330 6.90 -5.86 -19.13
CA ASN A 330 7.64 -6.91 -19.84
C ASN A 330 7.02 -8.31 -19.72
N ASN A 331 5.68 -8.40 -19.78
CA ASN A 331 4.95 -9.67 -19.63
C ASN A 331 5.22 -10.40 -18.31
N GLY A 332 5.71 -9.70 -17.28
CA GLY A 332 6.00 -10.27 -15.97
C GLY A 332 4.76 -10.77 -15.22
N LYS A 333 3.56 -10.35 -15.66
CA LYS A 333 2.28 -10.70 -15.04
C LYS A 333 2.08 -12.21 -14.94
N GLN A 334 2.20 -12.92 -16.06
CA GLN A 334 1.93 -14.35 -16.12
C GLN A 334 2.89 -15.14 -15.21
N GLN A 335 4.18 -14.79 -15.26
CA GLN A 335 5.20 -15.41 -14.41
C GLN A 335 4.92 -15.15 -12.93
N PHE A 336 4.59 -13.92 -12.55
CA PHE A 336 4.26 -13.57 -11.18
C PHE A 336 3.00 -14.33 -10.69
N ASP A 337 1.94 -14.34 -11.50
CA ASP A 337 0.69 -15.02 -11.16
C ASP A 337 0.89 -16.53 -11.00
N THR A 338 1.68 -17.16 -11.88
CA THR A 338 2.03 -18.58 -11.76
C THR A 338 2.77 -18.85 -10.45
N LEU A 339 3.75 -18.03 -10.06
CA LEU A 339 4.49 -18.21 -8.81
C LEU A 339 3.59 -18.14 -7.57
N ILE A 340 2.69 -17.16 -7.54
CA ILE A 340 1.77 -16.99 -6.42
C ILE A 340 0.80 -18.17 -6.35
N ASN A 341 0.17 -18.55 -7.47
CA ASN A 341 -0.76 -19.66 -7.50
C ASN A 341 -0.09 -21.00 -7.18
N ASP A 342 1.13 -21.25 -7.68
CA ASP A 342 1.88 -22.47 -7.38
C ASP A 342 2.22 -22.57 -5.89
N TYR A 343 2.64 -21.47 -5.28
CA TYR A 343 2.88 -21.41 -3.84
C TYR A 343 1.59 -21.71 -3.05
N VAL A 344 0.48 -21.01 -3.34
CA VAL A 344 -0.77 -21.21 -2.60
C VAL A 344 -1.28 -22.65 -2.80
N ARG A 345 -1.38 -23.13 -4.05
CA ARG A 345 -1.83 -24.48 -4.38
C ARG A 345 -1.03 -25.56 -3.65
N LYS A 346 0.30 -25.46 -3.67
CA LYS A 346 1.18 -26.44 -3.01
C LYS A 346 0.92 -26.48 -1.50
N HIS A 347 0.75 -25.34 -0.86
CA HIS A 347 0.62 -25.24 0.60
C HIS A 347 -0.82 -25.40 1.11
N THR A 348 -1.84 -25.28 0.26
CA THR A 348 -3.23 -25.63 0.61
C THR A 348 -3.51 -27.13 0.45
N ALA A 349 -2.97 -27.79 -0.59
CA ALA A 349 -3.22 -29.21 -0.86
C ALA A 349 -2.72 -30.15 0.26
N HIS A 350 -1.65 -29.79 0.97
CA HIS A 350 -1.13 -30.56 2.11
C HIS A 350 -2.06 -30.59 3.33
N ARG A 351 -3.15 -29.82 3.35
CA ARG A 351 -4.15 -29.83 4.43
C ARG A 351 -5.22 -30.92 4.25
N GLY A 352 -5.42 -31.43 3.03
CA GLY A 352 -6.41 -32.48 2.74
C GLY A 352 -5.94 -33.92 2.99
N LEU A 353 -4.70 -34.09 3.45
CA LEU A 353 -4.05 -35.40 3.66
C LEU A 353 -3.80 -35.73 5.16
N HIS A 354 -4.35 -34.93 6.08
CA HIS A 354 -4.19 -35.10 7.54
C HIS A 354 -5.53 -35.20 8.25
#